data_AF-A0A143BIY9-F1
#
_entry.id   AF-A0A143BIY9-F1
#
_cell.length_a   1.000
_cell.length_b   1.000
_cell.length_c   1.000
_cell.angle_alpha   90.00
_cell.angle_beta   90.00
_cell.angle_gamma   90.00
#
_symmetry.space_group_name_H-M   'P 1'
#
loop_
_entity.id
_entity.type
_entity.pdbx_description
1 polymer ?
#
loop_
_entity_poly.entity_id
_entity_poly.type
_entity_poly.pdbx_seq_one_letter_code
_entity_poly.pdbx_strand_id
1 'polypeptide(L)'
;MTLSRGTRAACLAAWLSAVPTVTWAQATPAASDSTSRTPTTRWQFDQCMGGLTYGAPLKWALSYGMGFVRESEKRDWCFLGAAKVGFGGASFNVGLANSLGHWGSGVAVTGGLLRTFNDPMGAIAKRTYVGGTVHVWPLLALGGEIGYYTRIGADPAGMTRGRGMVTWSTGFGF
;
A
#
# COMPACT_ATOMS: atom_id res chain seq x y z
N MET A 1 -1.51 -45.42 9.86
CA MET A 1 -2.78 -45.15 10.57
C MET A 1 -2.58 -43.90 11.41
N THR A 2 -2.79 -42.69 10.87
CA THR A 2 -4.05 -41.89 10.92
C THR A 2 -4.59 -41.65 12.32
N LEU A 3 -4.47 -40.42 12.84
CA LEU A 3 -5.63 -39.50 12.90
C LEU A 3 -5.20 -38.04 13.14
N SER A 4 -5.86 -37.14 12.41
CA SER A 4 -5.76 -35.69 12.43
C SER A 4 -6.38 -35.05 13.68
N ARG A 5 -5.85 -33.89 14.10
CA ARG A 5 -6.63 -32.89 14.85
C ARG A 5 -6.55 -31.55 14.13
N GLY A 6 -7.63 -31.21 13.46
CA GLY A 6 -7.90 -29.86 13.00
C GLY A 6 -8.41 -28.99 14.14
N THR A 7 -8.16 -27.70 14.05
CA THR A 7 -8.97 -26.70 14.76
C THR A 7 -9.17 -25.54 13.82
N ARG A 8 -10.37 -25.50 13.26
CA ARG A 8 -10.90 -24.44 12.40
C ARG A 8 -11.31 -23.28 13.31
N ALA A 9 -10.80 -22.07 13.06
CA ALA A 9 -11.41 -20.86 13.57
C ALA A 9 -12.28 -20.26 12.46
N ALA A 10 -13.55 -20.12 12.77
CA ALA A 10 -14.63 -19.76 11.86
C ALA A 10 -14.68 -18.24 11.63
N CYS A 11 -14.85 -17.84 10.37
CA CYS A 11 -15.43 -16.54 10.02
C CYS A 11 -16.87 -16.80 9.57
N LEU A 12 -17.83 -16.49 10.44
CA LEU A 12 -19.26 -16.49 10.14
C LEU A 12 -19.78 -15.05 10.12
N ALA A 13 -20.28 -14.67 8.93
CA ALA A 13 -21.52 -13.92 8.66
C ALA A 13 -21.67 -12.51 9.27
N ALA A 14 -22.41 -11.57 8.71
CA ALA A 14 -23.02 -11.31 7.41
C ALA A 14 -23.76 -9.98 7.64
N TRP A 15 -23.72 -9.03 6.73
CA TRP A 15 -24.74 -7.97 6.67
C TRP A 15 -25.18 -7.80 5.22
N LEU A 16 -26.46 -8.05 4.99
CA LEU A 16 -27.19 -7.93 3.74
C LEU A 16 -27.75 -6.50 3.61
N SER A 17 -27.63 -5.89 2.43
CA SER A 17 -28.74 -5.13 1.79
C SER A 17 -28.42 -4.66 0.36
N ALA A 18 -29.18 -5.23 -0.59
CA ALA A 18 -29.82 -4.65 -1.78
C ALA A 18 -29.06 -3.84 -2.88
N VAL A 19 -28.90 -4.49 -4.06
CA VAL A 19 -29.13 -4.05 -5.49
C VAL A 19 -28.22 -2.93 -6.08
N PRO A 20 -27.69 -2.98 -7.34
CA PRO A 20 -28.10 -3.74 -8.53
C PRO A 20 -27.06 -4.71 -9.14
N THR A 21 -27.55 -5.60 -9.99
CA THR A 21 -26.78 -6.59 -10.76
C THR A 21 -25.87 -5.91 -11.79
N VAL A 22 -24.61 -5.71 -11.40
CA VAL A 22 -23.51 -5.53 -12.35
C VAL A 22 -22.95 -6.92 -12.64
N THR A 23 -22.98 -7.33 -13.91
CA THR A 23 -22.40 -8.58 -14.39
C THR A 23 -20.88 -8.48 -14.27
N TRP A 24 -20.33 -8.82 -13.11
CA TRP A 24 -18.90 -8.99 -12.93
C TRP A 24 -18.51 -10.38 -13.44
N ALA A 25 -17.59 -10.41 -14.39
CA ALA A 25 -16.87 -11.63 -14.74
C ALA A 25 -16.35 -12.27 -13.44
N GLN A 26 -16.73 -13.52 -13.19
CA GLN A 26 -16.26 -14.27 -12.04
C GLN A 26 -14.75 -14.46 -12.19
N ALA A 27 -13.97 -13.56 -11.59
CA ALA A 27 -12.60 -13.86 -11.22
C ALA A 27 -12.70 -15.00 -10.20
N THR A 28 -12.45 -16.21 -10.65
CA THR A 28 -12.20 -17.36 -9.78
C THR A 28 -11.13 -16.92 -8.78
N PRO A 29 -11.40 -16.91 -7.46
CA PRO A 29 -10.33 -16.72 -6.51
C PRO A 29 -9.41 -17.93 -6.66
N ALA A 30 -8.23 -17.71 -7.25
CA ALA A 30 -7.16 -18.67 -7.18
C ALA A 30 -6.89 -18.88 -5.69
N ALA A 31 -7.19 -20.08 -5.21
CA ALA A 31 -6.85 -20.49 -3.87
C ALA A 31 -5.39 -20.13 -3.64
N SER A 32 -5.12 -19.27 -2.66
CA SER A 32 -3.78 -19.00 -2.18
C SER A 32 -3.26 -20.31 -1.62
N ASP A 33 -2.57 -21.06 -2.48
CA ASP A 33 -1.93 -22.29 -2.12
C ASP A 33 -0.87 -21.93 -1.08
N SER A 34 -1.15 -22.20 0.19
CA SER A 34 -0.18 -22.09 1.27
C SER A 34 0.81 -23.24 1.14
N THR A 35 1.56 -23.23 0.04
CA THR A 35 2.72 -24.09 -0.12
C THR A 35 3.71 -23.62 0.92
N SER A 36 3.94 -24.47 1.92
CA SER A 36 5.05 -24.40 2.87
C SER A 36 6.35 -24.09 2.10
N ARG A 37 6.70 -22.81 1.98
CA ARG A 37 7.92 -22.36 1.30
C ARG A 37 9.10 -22.77 2.19
N THR A 38 9.89 -23.71 1.70
CA THR A 38 11.25 -23.87 2.16
C THR A 38 11.96 -22.52 1.98
N PRO A 39 12.59 -21.93 3.01
CA PRO A 39 13.28 -20.65 2.88
C PRO A 39 14.42 -20.85 1.88
N THR A 40 14.15 -20.41 0.65
CA THR A 40 15.12 -20.45 -0.44
C THR A 40 15.61 -19.02 -0.59
N THR A 41 16.92 -18.84 -0.59
CA THR A 41 17.62 -17.55 -0.71
C THR A 41 17.48 -16.94 -2.12
N ARG A 42 16.30 -17.06 -2.72
CA ARG A 42 15.99 -16.68 -4.10
C ARG A 42 14.99 -15.53 -4.05
N TRP A 43 15.19 -14.54 -4.91
CA TRP A 43 14.19 -13.49 -5.12
C TRP A 43 12.91 -14.09 -5.67
N GLN A 44 11.81 -13.86 -4.97
CA GLN A 44 10.48 -14.29 -5.41
C GLN A 44 9.63 -13.04 -5.64
N PHE A 45 8.90 -13.02 -6.76
CA PHE A 45 7.91 -11.99 -7.00
C PHE A 45 6.65 -12.33 -6.21
N ASP A 46 6.24 -11.45 -5.31
CA ASP A 46 5.07 -11.63 -4.48
C ASP A 46 4.23 -10.35 -4.45
N GLN A 47 2.93 -10.51 -4.20
CA GLN A 47 2.05 -9.37 -3.99
C GLN A 47 2.28 -8.88 -2.55
N CYS A 48 3.12 -7.84 -2.40
CA CYS A 48 3.54 -7.36 -1.08
C CYS A 48 2.38 -6.74 -0.27
N MET A 49 1.23 -6.34 -0.88
CA MET A 49 -0.14 -6.24 -0.30
C MET A 49 -1.07 -5.31 -1.10
N GLY A 50 -2.38 -5.34 -0.83
CA GLY A 50 -3.34 -4.36 -1.35
C GLY A 50 -4.32 -3.95 -0.26
N GLY A 51 -4.82 -2.71 -0.32
CA GLY A 51 -5.67 -2.22 0.74
C GLY A 51 -6.21 -0.81 0.55
N LEU A 52 -6.81 -0.29 1.62
CA LEU A 52 -7.53 0.96 1.62
C LEU A 52 -6.95 1.88 2.68
N THR A 53 -6.62 3.10 2.24
CA THR A 53 -5.96 4.10 3.06
C THR A 53 -6.76 5.39 3.06
N TYR A 54 -6.71 6.10 4.17
CA TYR A 54 -7.28 7.42 4.31
C TYR A 54 -6.20 8.43 4.72
N GLY A 55 -6.11 9.56 4.03
CA GLY A 55 -5.07 10.54 4.30
C GLY A 55 -5.01 11.73 3.38
N ALA A 56 -4.09 12.67 3.65
CA ALA A 56 -3.82 13.80 2.78
C ALA A 56 -2.62 13.50 1.86
N PRO A 57 -2.70 13.82 0.56
CA PRO A 57 -3.78 14.55 -0.12
C PRO A 57 -4.88 13.68 -0.74
N LEU A 58 -4.74 12.35 -0.71
CA LEU A 58 -5.55 11.45 -1.55
C LEU A 58 -7.00 11.24 -1.05
N LYS A 59 -7.31 11.64 0.19
CA LYS A 59 -8.53 11.34 0.94
C LYS A 59 -8.67 9.82 1.08
N TRP A 60 -9.61 9.19 0.38
CA TRP A 60 -9.68 7.74 0.27
C TRP A 60 -8.84 7.27 -0.91
N ALA A 61 -7.87 6.39 -0.66
CA ALA A 61 -7.00 5.85 -1.69
C ALA A 61 -6.96 4.33 -1.61
N LEU A 62 -7.15 3.68 -2.75
CA LEU A 62 -6.85 2.27 -2.93
C LEU A 62 -5.35 2.12 -3.17
N SER A 63 -4.67 1.39 -2.29
CA SER A 63 -3.25 1.04 -2.40
C SER A 63 -3.08 -0.37 -2.97
N TYR A 64 -2.11 -0.52 -3.86
CA TYR A 64 -1.69 -1.82 -4.35
C TYR A 64 -0.17 -1.86 -4.48
N GLY A 65 0.45 -2.77 -3.73
CA GLY A 65 1.88 -3.02 -3.62
C GLY A 65 2.27 -4.39 -4.18
N MET A 66 3.27 -4.42 -5.05
CA MET A 66 3.88 -5.64 -5.58
C MET A 66 5.39 -5.55 -5.47
N GLY A 67 6.08 -6.68 -5.32
CA GLY A 67 7.51 -6.61 -5.09
C GLY A 67 8.28 -7.91 -5.20
N PHE A 68 9.60 -7.77 -5.10
CA PHE A 68 10.51 -8.90 -4.96
C PHE A 68 10.87 -9.06 -3.49
N VAL A 69 10.54 -10.21 -2.93
CA VAL A 69 10.87 -10.57 -1.55
C VAL A 69 12.11 -11.45 -1.54
N ARG A 70 13.02 -11.15 -0.62
CA ARG A 70 14.13 -12.03 -0.24
C ARG A 70 14.03 -12.32 1.24
N GLU A 71 13.70 -13.57 1.54
CA GLU A 71 13.61 -14.10 2.90
C GLU A 71 15.02 -14.43 3.42
N SER A 72 15.33 -14.03 4.65
CA SER A 72 16.60 -14.35 5.31
C SER A 72 16.37 -14.59 6.79
N GLU A 73 17.11 -15.53 7.39
CA GLU A 73 16.93 -16.00 8.79
C GLU A 73 16.81 -14.90 9.86
N LYS A 74 17.25 -13.67 9.57
CA LYS A 74 17.20 -12.53 10.50
C LYS A 74 16.40 -11.33 10.01
N ARG A 75 16.21 -11.14 8.71
CA ARG A 75 15.56 -9.95 8.11
C ARG A 75 15.06 -10.23 6.70
N ASP A 76 13.79 -9.93 6.46
CA ASP A 76 13.19 -10.02 5.14
C ASP A 76 13.21 -8.66 4.46
N TRP A 77 13.70 -8.63 3.22
CA TRP A 77 13.74 -7.43 2.39
C TRP A 77 12.73 -7.59 1.25
N CYS A 78 11.76 -6.65 1.11
CA CYS A 78 10.89 -6.54 -0.07
C CYS A 78 11.28 -5.27 -0.85
N PHE A 79 11.68 -5.41 -2.13
CA PHE A 79 11.64 -4.29 -3.06
C PHE A 79 10.21 -4.15 -3.56
N LEU A 80 9.56 -3.03 -3.26
CA LEU A 80 8.14 -2.83 -3.56
C LEU A 80 7.91 -1.67 -4.52
N GLY A 81 6.92 -1.82 -5.38
CA GLY A 81 6.25 -0.74 -6.08
C GLY A 81 4.81 -0.68 -5.61
N ALA A 82 4.39 0.51 -5.14
CA ALA A 82 3.05 0.78 -4.64
C ALA A 82 2.39 1.89 -5.48
N ALA A 83 1.20 1.61 -6.00
CA ALA A 83 0.35 2.60 -6.63
C ALA A 83 -0.80 2.94 -5.69
N LYS A 84 -1.17 4.22 -5.61
CA LYS A 84 -2.36 4.68 -4.89
C LYS A 84 -3.23 5.53 -5.79
N VAL A 85 -4.53 5.27 -5.78
CA VAL A 85 -5.50 6.08 -6.52
C VAL A 85 -6.61 6.48 -5.58
N GLY A 86 -6.85 7.78 -5.47
CA GLY A 86 -7.87 8.35 -4.61
C GLY A 86 -8.56 9.56 -5.21
N PHE A 87 -9.54 10.10 -4.48
CA PHE A 87 -10.30 11.26 -4.94
C PHE A 87 -9.44 12.53 -5.09
N GLY A 88 -8.37 12.64 -4.29
CA GLY A 88 -7.46 13.78 -4.36
C GLY A 88 -6.42 13.70 -5.49
N GLY A 89 -6.16 12.51 -6.03
CA GLY A 89 -5.02 12.29 -6.91
C GLY A 89 -4.65 10.82 -7.11
N ALA A 90 -3.50 10.61 -7.73
CA ALA A 90 -2.86 9.30 -7.82
C ALA A 90 -1.38 9.43 -7.45
N SER A 91 -0.81 8.43 -6.81
CA SER A 91 0.62 8.33 -6.54
C SER A 91 1.18 7.01 -7.00
N PHE A 92 2.47 7.03 -7.34
CA PHE A 92 3.24 5.85 -7.64
C PHE A 92 4.57 5.96 -6.91
N ASN A 93 4.84 5.00 -6.04
CA ASN A 93 5.99 4.95 -5.17
C ASN A 93 6.75 3.64 -5.36
N VAL A 94 8.06 3.68 -5.32
CA VAL A 94 8.93 2.50 -5.34
C VAL A 94 9.93 2.58 -4.19
N GLY A 95 10.27 1.45 -3.59
CA GLY A 95 11.11 1.48 -2.40
C GLY A 95 11.47 0.13 -1.83
N LEU A 96 11.91 0.19 -0.59
CA LEU A 96 12.37 -0.95 0.20
C LEU A 96 11.52 -1.06 1.46
N ALA A 97 10.98 -2.25 1.69
CA ALA A 97 10.37 -2.66 2.95
C ALA A 97 11.27 -3.62 3.70
N ASN A 98 11.22 -3.51 5.02
CA ASN A 98 11.77 -4.47 5.95
C ASN A 98 10.66 -4.96 6.88
N SER A 99 10.42 -6.27 6.90
CA SER A 99 9.48 -6.89 7.82
C SER A 99 10.20 -7.26 9.12
N LEU A 100 9.66 -6.78 10.25
CA LEU A 100 10.17 -6.99 11.59
C LEU A 100 9.27 -8.01 12.29
N GLY A 101 9.63 -9.29 12.18
CA GLY A 101 9.03 -10.36 12.98
C GLY A 101 7.73 -10.97 12.45
N HIS A 102 7.27 -12.01 13.15
CA HIS A 102 6.21 -12.93 12.71
C HIS A 102 4.80 -12.30 12.61
N TRP A 103 4.58 -11.14 13.21
CA TRP A 103 3.25 -10.52 13.34
C TRP A 103 2.88 -9.59 12.17
N GLY A 104 3.67 -9.62 11.09
CA GLY A 104 3.48 -8.74 9.94
C GLY A 104 3.69 -7.27 10.31
N SER A 105 4.66 -6.98 11.19
CA SER A 105 5.09 -5.62 11.50
C SER A 105 6.26 -5.23 10.61
N GLY A 106 6.48 -3.95 10.36
CA GLY A 106 7.56 -3.53 9.47
C GLY A 106 7.58 -2.06 9.17
N VAL A 107 8.61 -1.70 8.40
CA VAL A 107 8.84 -0.33 7.94
C VAL A 107 9.16 -0.36 6.45
N ALA A 108 8.69 0.63 5.70
CA ALA A 108 9.16 0.86 4.35
C ALA A 108 9.57 2.30 4.13
N VAL A 109 10.54 2.48 3.25
CA VAL A 109 10.94 3.77 2.72
C VAL A 109 10.72 3.72 1.23
N THR A 110 9.91 4.64 0.71
CA THR A 110 9.58 4.71 -0.71
C THR A 110 9.83 6.11 -1.25
N GLY A 111 10.18 6.19 -2.53
CA GLY A 111 10.30 7.42 -3.29
C GLY A 111 9.39 7.36 -4.50
N GLY A 112 8.80 8.48 -4.90
CA GLY A 112 7.82 8.43 -5.97
C GLY A 112 7.27 9.74 -6.45
N LEU A 113 6.24 9.62 -7.28
CA LEU A 113 5.51 10.71 -7.91
C LEU A 113 4.08 10.75 -7.39
N LEU A 114 3.57 11.95 -7.22
CA LEU A 114 2.22 12.22 -6.75
C LEU A 114 1.58 13.25 -7.68
N ARG A 115 0.49 12.87 -8.33
CA ARG A 115 -0.32 13.73 -9.18
C ARG A 115 -1.60 14.09 -8.46
N THR A 116 -1.84 15.37 -8.23
CA THR A 116 -3.12 15.86 -7.68
C THR A 116 -4.12 16.08 -8.81
N PHE A 117 -5.39 15.73 -8.59
CA PHE A 117 -6.48 15.98 -9.55
C PHE A 117 -7.30 17.20 -9.17
N ASN A 118 -7.67 17.31 -7.89
CA ASN A 118 -8.43 18.44 -7.35
C ASN A 118 -7.55 19.31 -6.44
N ASP A 119 -8.12 20.15 -5.58
CA ASP A 119 -7.43 20.94 -4.54
C ASP A 119 -7.44 20.22 -3.16
N PRO A 120 -6.58 19.20 -2.95
CA PRO A 120 -6.55 18.48 -1.69
C PRO A 120 -5.76 19.27 -0.65
N MET A 121 -6.47 19.83 0.34
CA MET A 121 -5.97 20.33 1.63
C MET A 121 -4.54 20.93 1.57
N GLY A 122 -4.34 21.97 0.76
CA GLY A 122 -3.08 22.72 0.69
C GLY A 122 -2.14 22.35 -0.47
N ALA A 123 -2.46 21.31 -1.24
CA ALA A 123 -1.77 21.01 -2.49
C ALA A 123 -2.44 21.72 -3.66
N ILE A 124 -1.66 22.37 -4.52
CA ILE A 124 -2.19 23.00 -5.73
C ILE A 124 -2.71 21.92 -6.69
N ALA A 125 -3.92 22.13 -7.18
CA ALA A 125 -4.61 21.22 -8.08
C ALA A 125 -3.88 21.00 -9.41
N LYS A 126 -4.03 19.80 -9.98
CA LYS A 126 -3.49 19.43 -11.30
C LYS A 126 -1.97 19.59 -11.39
N ARG A 127 -1.26 19.29 -10.30
CA ARG A 127 0.21 19.36 -10.23
C ARG A 127 0.83 18.01 -9.95
N THR A 128 2.09 17.90 -10.34
CA THR A 128 2.91 16.71 -10.08
C THR A 128 3.95 17.08 -9.04
N TYR A 129 4.11 16.21 -8.05
CA TYR A 129 5.08 16.33 -7.00
C TYR A 129 5.98 15.08 -6.99
N VAL A 130 7.21 15.24 -6.55
CA VAL A 130 8.17 14.15 -6.30
C VAL A 130 8.61 14.20 -4.86
N GLY A 131 8.80 13.05 -4.26
CA GLY A 131 9.11 12.98 -2.85
C GLY A 131 9.40 11.59 -2.38
N GLY A 132 9.42 11.46 -1.06
CA GLY A 132 9.54 10.18 -0.40
C GLY A 132 8.66 10.09 0.82
N THR A 133 8.32 8.86 1.16
CA THR A 133 7.48 8.52 2.29
C THR A 133 8.11 7.41 3.12
N VAL A 134 7.84 7.46 4.41
CA VAL A 134 8.14 6.39 5.36
C VAL A 134 6.82 5.82 5.81
N HIS A 135 6.72 4.50 5.69
CA HIS A 135 5.58 3.72 6.12
C HIS A 135 5.98 2.89 7.33
N VAL A 136 5.08 2.82 8.30
CA VAL A 136 5.25 2.04 9.53
C VAL A 136 3.95 1.30 9.80
N TRP A 137 4.03 -0.03 9.93
CA TRP A 137 2.88 -0.86 10.28
C TRP A 137 3.24 -1.72 11.50
N PRO A 138 2.72 -1.38 12.70
CA PRO A 138 3.05 -2.13 13.91
C PRO A 138 2.37 -3.50 14.00
N LEU A 139 1.22 -3.71 13.33
CA LEU A 139 0.48 -4.96 13.46
C LEU A 139 -0.41 -5.23 12.23
N LEU A 140 -0.33 -6.43 11.65
CA LEU A 140 -1.25 -6.93 10.61
C LEU A 140 -1.49 -5.92 9.47
N ALA A 141 -0.46 -5.23 8.98
CA ALA A 141 -0.55 -4.21 7.92
C ALA A 141 -1.48 -3.01 8.21
N LEU A 142 -1.96 -2.86 9.45
CA LEU A 142 -2.52 -1.60 9.91
C LEU A 142 -1.35 -0.66 10.18
N GLY A 143 -1.29 0.42 9.41
CA GLY A 143 -0.11 1.27 9.39
C GLY A 143 -0.42 2.71 9.05
N GLY A 144 0.59 3.53 9.32
CA GLY A 144 0.64 4.92 8.95
C GLY A 144 1.79 5.17 7.98
N GLU A 145 1.61 6.16 7.14
CA GLU A 145 2.63 6.69 6.25
C GLU A 145 2.73 8.19 6.46
N ILE A 146 3.95 8.71 6.47
CA ILE A 146 4.22 10.13 6.43
C ILE A 146 5.27 10.38 5.35
N GLY A 147 5.09 11.42 4.57
CA GLY A 147 6.02 11.77 3.51
C GLY A 147 6.11 13.26 3.25
N TYR A 148 7.10 13.59 2.44
CA TYR A 148 7.32 14.95 1.98
C TYR A 148 7.53 14.95 0.48
N TYR A 149 6.76 15.77 -0.20
CA TYR A 149 6.76 15.91 -1.65
C TYR A 149 6.97 17.36 -2.05
N THR A 150 7.83 17.58 -3.04
CA THR A 150 8.06 18.88 -3.68
C THR A 150 7.44 18.90 -5.07
N ARG A 151 6.80 20.01 -5.44
CA ARG A 151 6.23 20.22 -6.76
C ARG A 151 7.35 20.20 -7.81
N ILE A 152 7.08 19.57 -8.94
CA ILE A 152 7.92 19.66 -10.14
C ILE A 152 7.19 20.50 -11.18
N GLY A 153 7.91 21.46 -11.77
CA GLY A 153 7.42 22.32 -12.84
C GLY A 153 7.87 23.76 -12.67
N ALA A 154 7.75 24.55 -13.74
CA ALA A 154 7.97 25.98 -13.67
C ALA A 154 6.82 26.63 -12.89
N ASP A 155 7.18 27.27 -11.79
CA ASP A 155 6.26 28.12 -11.05
C ASP A 155 6.16 29.47 -11.77
N PRO A 156 4.95 30.02 -11.95
CA PRO A 156 4.83 31.40 -12.37
C PRO A 156 5.63 32.28 -11.40
N ALA A 157 6.40 33.23 -11.94
CA ALA A 157 7.32 34.05 -11.16
C ALA A 157 6.63 34.60 -9.90
N GLY A 158 7.21 34.33 -8.73
CA GLY A 158 6.70 34.80 -7.43
C GLY A 158 5.81 33.81 -6.65
N MET A 159 5.48 32.64 -7.19
CA MET A 159 4.59 31.69 -6.51
C MET A 159 5.36 30.62 -5.68
N THR A 160 5.79 30.98 -4.47
CA THR A 160 6.47 30.04 -3.53
C THR A 160 5.50 29.16 -2.73
N ARG A 161 4.21 29.50 -2.73
CA ARG A 161 3.18 28.77 -1.97
C ARG A 161 2.94 27.37 -2.56
N GLY A 162 2.89 26.36 -1.69
CA GLY A 162 2.62 24.97 -2.07
C GLY A 162 3.75 24.31 -2.86
N ARG A 163 4.99 24.81 -2.75
CA ARG A 163 6.16 24.16 -3.36
C ARG A 163 6.47 22.82 -2.68
N GLY A 164 6.32 22.74 -1.37
CA GLY A 164 6.44 21.51 -0.59
C GLY A 164 5.11 21.16 0.07
N MET A 165 4.86 19.86 0.24
CA MET A 165 3.68 19.32 0.88
C MET A 165 4.08 18.13 1.75
N VAL A 166 3.57 18.13 2.98
CA VAL A 166 3.57 16.95 3.85
C VAL A 166 2.38 16.09 3.49
N THR A 167 2.63 14.81 3.26
CA THR A 167 1.60 13.80 3.01
C THR A 167 1.51 12.89 4.21
N TRP A 168 0.32 12.40 4.50
CA TRP A 168 0.12 11.38 5.51
C TRP A 168 -1.03 10.48 5.11
N SER A 169 -0.95 9.21 5.45
CA SER A 169 -2.08 8.30 5.30
C SER A 169 -2.08 7.26 6.40
N THR A 170 -3.24 6.75 6.74
CA THR A 170 -3.41 5.63 7.66
C THR A 170 -4.38 4.65 7.05
N GLY A 171 -4.18 3.36 7.26
CA GLY A 171 -5.06 2.37 6.67
C GLY A 171 -4.57 0.96 6.86
N PHE A 172 -5.16 0.08 6.07
CA PHE A 172 -4.82 -1.33 6.03
C PHE A 172 -4.31 -1.68 4.64
N GLY A 173 -3.27 -2.50 4.56
CA GLY A 173 -2.76 -3.07 3.30
C GLY A 173 -2.08 -2.04 2.40
N PHE A 174 -0.79 -1.83 2.64
CA PHE A 174 0.07 -0.91 1.89
C PHE A 174 0.91 -1.63 0.84
#